data_AF-A0A2C1YTS7-F1
#
_entry.id   AF-A0A2C1YTS7-F1
#
_cell.length_a   1.000
_cell.length_b   1.000
_cell.length_c   1.000
_cell.angle_alpha   90.00
_cell.angle_beta   90.00
_cell.angle_gamma   90.00
#
_symmetry.space_group_name_H-M   'P 1'
#
loop_
_entity.id
_entity.type
_entity.pdbx_description
1 polymer ?
#
loop_
_entity_poly.entity_id
_entity_poly.type
_entity_poly.pdbx_seq_one_letter_code
_entity_poly.pdbx_strand_id
1 'polypeptide(L)'
;MLKAINQPYKDNILSRSTFKRMILKGKKIGIFTVFETERSNGSQSSNLYVFNRFPACEPPKQETMSLPKETINLLKTEKDQKINKRNEAPSKLDYTYVSNRVPQPFVEIVKCFFPDAKVIEEYWHMAQIIAYGYELDHEMDLVVNLAIQSFKQLIRKLKFTSSIKKPIAYFSAILKEKFCQCYEERLNEKRETGVIQIKPICFEFNGEKMEWDWLNS
;
A
#
# COMPACT_ATOMS: atom_id res chain seq x y z
N MET A 1 -16.44 -4.17 -21.92
CA MET A 1 -15.25 -3.69 -21.16
C MET A 1 -15.34 -3.97 -19.67
N LEU A 2 -16.20 -3.31 -18.87
CA LEU A 2 -16.28 -3.58 -17.41
C LEU A 2 -16.48 -5.07 -17.07
N LYS A 3 -17.42 -5.74 -17.74
CA LYS A 3 -17.63 -7.19 -17.57
C LYS A 3 -16.37 -8.01 -17.88
N ALA A 4 -15.64 -7.66 -18.94
CA ALA A 4 -14.40 -8.33 -19.32
C ALA A 4 -13.27 -8.09 -18.30
N ILE A 5 -13.21 -6.91 -17.68
CA ILE A 5 -12.24 -6.58 -16.61
C ILE A 5 -12.56 -7.39 -15.34
N ASN A 6 -13.83 -7.57 -14.99
CA ASN A 6 -14.23 -8.33 -13.81
C ASN A 6 -14.23 -9.86 -14.06
N GLN A 7 -14.34 -10.32 -15.31
CA GLN A 7 -14.39 -11.74 -15.67
C GLN A 7 -13.29 -12.63 -15.06
N PRO A 8 -12.01 -12.23 -14.99
CA PRO A 8 -10.97 -13.05 -14.35
C PRO A 8 -11.05 -13.10 -12.82
N TYR A 9 -11.92 -12.30 -12.17
CA TYR A 9 -12.01 -12.23 -10.71
C TYR A 9 -13.33 -12.83 -10.22
N LYS A 10 -13.25 -13.76 -9.27
CA LYS A 10 -14.43 -14.43 -8.68
C LYS A 10 -15.36 -13.43 -7.96
N ASP A 11 -14.78 -12.40 -7.35
CA ASP A 11 -15.50 -11.30 -6.76
C ASP A 11 -15.45 -10.09 -7.69
N ASN A 12 -16.57 -9.39 -7.87
CA ASN A 12 -16.64 -8.18 -8.70
C ASN A 12 -15.80 -7.04 -8.07
N ILE A 13 -14.49 -7.07 -8.28
CA ILE A 13 -13.52 -6.12 -7.68
C ILE A 13 -13.88 -4.67 -8.04
N LEU A 14 -14.35 -4.43 -9.26
CA LEU A 14 -14.66 -3.10 -9.74
C LEU A 14 -16.17 -2.86 -9.81
N SER A 15 -16.66 -1.94 -8.98
CA SER A 15 -18.02 -1.44 -9.10
C SER A 15 -18.19 -0.57 -10.35
N ARG A 16 -19.43 -0.51 -10.87
CA ARG A 16 -19.78 0.33 -12.01
C ARG A 16 -19.47 1.81 -11.79
N SER A 17 -19.66 2.31 -10.57
CA SER A 17 -19.37 3.71 -10.23
C SER A 17 -17.87 4.01 -10.28
N THR A 18 -17.02 3.09 -9.80
CA THR A 18 -15.57 3.21 -9.90
C THR A 18 -15.12 3.14 -11.36
N PHE A 19 -15.65 2.20 -12.14
CA PHE A 19 -15.36 2.12 -13.58
C PHE A 19 -15.71 3.41 -14.31
N LYS A 20 -16.90 3.99 -14.05
CA LYS A 20 -17.31 5.27 -14.64
C LYS A 20 -16.33 6.40 -14.31
N ARG A 21 -15.89 6.50 -13.06
CA ARG A 21 -14.88 7.50 -12.64
C ARG A 21 -13.54 7.29 -13.35
N MET A 22 -13.11 6.05 -13.50
CA MET A 22 -11.88 5.70 -14.22
C MET A 22 -11.96 6.09 -15.69
N ILE A 23 -13.09 5.80 -16.35
CA ILE A 23 -13.30 6.14 -17.76
C ILE A 23 -13.28 7.67 -17.98
N LEU A 24 -13.94 8.43 -17.10
CA LEU A 24 -13.94 9.89 -17.18
C LEU A 24 -12.53 10.48 -17.02
N LYS A 25 -11.73 9.94 -16.09
CA LYS A 25 -10.35 10.37 -15.89
C LYS A 25 -9.49 10.05 -17.11
N GLY A 26 -9.54 8.80 -17.59
CA GLY A 26 -8.75 8.34 -18.74
C GLY A 26 -9.05 9.10 -20.02
N LYS A 27 -10.33 9.45 -20.26
CA LYS A 27 -10.74 10.33 -21.36
C LYS A 27 -10.14 11.73 -21.21
N LYS A 28 -10.19 12.31 -19.99
CA LYS A 28 -9.65 13.66 -19.71
C LYS A 28 -8.15 13.77 -19.96
N ILE A 29 -7.39 12.74 -19.62
CA ILE A 29 -5.93 12.70 -19.80
C ILE A 29 -5.50 12.14 -21.16
N GLY A 30 -6.45 11.81 -22.03
CA GLY A 30 -6.18 11.37 -23.40
C GLY A 30 -5.65 9.95 -23.54
N ILE A 31 -5.79 9.07 -22.54
CA ILE A 31 -5.35 7.66 -22.65
C ILE A 31 -6.18 6.90 -23.67
N PHE A 32 -7.48 7.15 -23.74
CA PHE A 32 -8.37 6.53 -24.73
C PHE A 32 -9.48 7.46 -25.15
N THR A 33 -9.99 7.20 -26.35
CA THR A 33 -11.16 7.86 -26.93
C THR A 33 -12.34 6.89 -26.90
N VAL A 34 -13.53 7.40 -26.56
CA VAL A 34 -14.76 6.59 -26.49
C VAL A 34 -15.69 7.07 -27.59
N PHE A 35 -16.05 6.16 -28.50
CA PHE A 35 -17.04 6.39 -29.54
C PHE A 35 -18.34 5.68 -29.14
N GLU A 36 -19.41 6.46 -29.01
CA GLU A 36 -20.75 5.92 -28.86
C GLU A 36 -21.21 5.47 -30.25
N THR A 37 -21.66 4.23 -30.35
CA THR A 37 -22.14 3.67 -31.62
C THR A 37 -23.65 3.59 -31.56
N GLU A 38 -24.30 3.82 -32.70
CA GLU A 38 -25.75 3.69 -32.85
C GLU A 38 -26.05 2.63 -33.91
N ARG A 39 -27.09 1.85 -33.69
CA ARG A 39 -27.60 0.91 -34.70
C ARG A 39 -28.41 1.68 -35.74
N SER A 40 -28.65 1.06 -36.89
CA SER A 40 -29.49 1.60 -37.98
C SER A 40 -30.92 1.98 -37.54
N ASN A 41 -31.40 1.46 -36.41
CA ASN A 41 -32.71 1.77 -35.83
C ASN A 41 -32.68 2.92 -34.80
N GLY A 42 -31.56 3.65 -34.66
CA GLY A 42 -31.40 4.75 -33.71
C GLY A 42 -31.20 4.33 -32.25
N SER A 43 -31.16 3.02 -31.96
CA SER A 43 -30.83 2.54 -30.60
C SER A 43 -29.33 2.62 -30.36
N GLN A 44 -28.94 3.11 -29.17
CA GLN A 44 -27.54 3.10 -28.75
C GLN A 44 -27.02 1.64 -28.70
N SER A 45 -25.93 1.38 -29.41
CA SER A 45 -25.18 0.12 -29.31
C SER A 45 -24.03 0.24 -28.31
N SER A 46 -23.07 -0.68 -28.38
CA SER A 46 -21.97 -0.73 -27.42
C SER A 46 -20.95 0.37 -27.69
N ASN A 47 -20.39 0.96 -26.64
CA ASN A 47 -19.32 1.96 -26.81
C ASN A 47 -18.02 1.28 -27.26
N LEU A 48 -17.36 1.90 -28.25
CA LEU A 48 -16.03 1.51 -28.72
C LEU A 48 -14.97 2.32 -27.97
N TYR A 49 -14.02 1.64 -27.33
CA TYR A 49 -12.92 2.25 -26.58
C TYR A 49 -11.62 2.07 -27.35
N VAL A 50 -11.03 3.16 -27.81
CA VAL A 50 -9.78 3.16 -28.59
C VAL A 50 -8.67 3.76 -27.75
N PHE A 51 -7.65 2.97 -27.41
CA PHE A 51 -6.48 3.45 -26.67
C PHE A 51 -5.58 4.29 -27.59
N ASN A 52 -5.31 5.52 -27.18
CA ASN A 52 -4.46 6.42 -27.92
C ASN A 52 -2.99 6.04 -27.69
N ARG A 53 -2.16 6.15 -28.74
CA ARG A 53 -0.71 5.98 -28.59
C ARG A 53 -0.15 7.15 -27.78
N PHE A 54 0.80 6.87 -26.89
CA PHE A 54 1.54 7.93 -26.22
C PHE A 54 2.35 8.74 -27.26
N PRO A 55 2.25 10.08 -27.26
CA PRO A 55 3.05 10.90 -28.17
C PRO A 55 4.51 10.88 -27.71
N ALA A 56 5.31 10.01 -28.32
CA ALA A 56 6.75 9.80 -28.10
C ALA A 56 7.16 9.40 -26.66
N CYS A 57 7.98 8.35 -26.57
CA CYS A 57 8.58 7.87 -25.33
C CYS A 57 9.79 8.73 -24.94
N GLU A 58 9.65 10.06 -24.96
CA GLU A 58 10.70 10.95 -24.47
C GLU A 58 10.62 10.99 -22.93
N PRO A 59 11.73 10.76 -22.21
CA PRO A 59 11.76 10.99 -20.78
C PRO A 59 11.36 12.45 -20.51
N PRO A 60 10.49 12.71 -19.51
CA PRO A 60 10.02 14.06 -19.24
C PRO A 60 11.22 14.98 -18.99
N LYS A 61 11.36 16.03 -19.80
CA LYS A 61 12.37 17.08 -19.61
C LYS A 61 12.20 17.67 -18.21
N GLN A 62 13.29 17.74 -17.43
CA GLN A 62 13.30 18.12 -16.02
C GLN A 62 12.56 19.43 -15.71
N GLU A 63 12.48 20.35 -16.68
CA GLU A 63 11.83 21.66 -16.55
C GLU A 63 10.29 21.60 -16.43
N THR A 64 9.65 20.50 -16.84
CA THR A 64 8.18 20.35 -16.78
C THR A 64 7.68 19.63 -15.52
N MET A 65 8.57 19.31 -14.57
CA MET A 65 8.20 18.78 -13.24
C MET A 65 7.90 19.90 -12.24
N SER A 66 7.06 20.88 -12.60
CA SER A 66 6.39 21.67 -11.57
C SER A 66 5.33 20.77 -10.94
N LEU A 67 5.72 19.96 -9.94
CA LEU A 67 4.76 19.35 -9.03
C LEU A 67 3.81 20.47 -8.57
N PRO A 68 2.48 20.31 -8.71
CA PRO A 68 1.55 21.14 -7.95
C PRO A 68 1.95 21.02 -6.48
N LYS A 69 2.36 22.13 -5.87
CA LYS A 69 2.77 22.17 -4.44
C LYS A 69 1.60 21.89 -3.50
N GLU A 70 0.39 21.73 -4.03
CA GLU A 70 -0.84 21.54 -3.27
C GLU A 70 -1.59 20.30 -3.74
N THR A 71 -1.96 19.46 -2.77
CA THR A 71 -2.94 18.41 -2.95
C THR A 71 -4.28 19.05 -3.32
N ILE A 72 -4.81 18.72 -4.49
CA ILE A 72 -6.17 19.10 -4.89
C ILE A 72 -7.12 18.35 -3.96
N ASN A 73 -7.51 18.97 -2.84
CA ASN A 73 -8.47 18.43 -1.90
C ASN A 73 -9.80 18.16 -2.63
N LEU A 74 -10.06 16.90 -2.97
CA LEU A 74 -11.26 16.40 -3.65
C LEU A 74 -12.49 16.29 -2.72
N LEU A 75 -12.52 17.04 -1.62
CA LEU A 75 -13.62 17.08 -0.65
C LEU A 75 -14.18 18.50 -0.52
N LYS A 76 -14.58 19.09 -1.64
CA LYS A 76 -15.53 20.21 -1.63
C LYS A 76 -16.88 19.69 -2.09
N THR A 77 -17.60 19.08 -1.16
CA THR A 77 -19.07 19.07 -1.21
C THR A 77 -19.53 20.34 -0.49
N GLU A 78 -20.54 20.98 -1.06
CA GLU A 78 -21.05 22.27 -0.63
C GLU A 78 -21.52 22.30 0.82
N LYS A 79 -21.43 23.49 1.38
CA LYS A 79 -21.66 23.87 2.78
C LYS A 79 -23.13 23.64 3.15
N ASP A 80 -23.36 23.08 4.35
CA ASP A 80 -24.43 23.44 5.31
C ASP A 80 -24.83 22.29 6.24
N GLN A 81 -23.84 21.66 6.87
CA GLN A 81 -24.06 21.05 8.18
C GLN A 81 -23.14 21.74 9.17
N LYS A 82 -23.71 22.65 9.98
CA LYS A 82 -23.11 23.10 11.24
C LYS A 82 -22.99 21.87 12.16
N ILE A 83 -22.03 21.00 11.87
CA ILE A 83 -21.50 20.10 12.88
C ILE A 83 -20.67 21.01 13.77
N ASN A 84 -21.16 21.25 14.99
CA ASN A 84 -20.40 21.92 16.05
C ASN A 84 -19.07 21.18 16.23
N LYS A 85 -18.04 21.59 15.49
CA LYS A 85 -16.66 21.15 15.73
C LYS A 85 -16.29 21.73 17.08
N ARG A 86 -16.28 20.87 18.09
CA ARG A 86 -15.68 21.14 19.38
C ARG A 86 -14.20 21.44 19.13
N ASN A 87 -13.83 22.73 19.15
CA ASN A 87 -12.44 23.19 19.08
C ASN A 87 -11.73 22.98 20.42
N GLU A 88 -11.93 21.83 21.07
CA GLU A 88 -11.09 21.43 22.19
C GLU A 88 -9.90 20.70 21.59
N ALA A 89 -8.69 21.22 21.85
CA ALA A 89 -7.48 20.46 21.59
C ALA A 89 -7.67 19.08 22.23
N PRO A 90 -7.49 17.98 21.49
CA PRO A 90 -7.71 16.63 22.04
C PRO A 90 -6.91 16.53 23.33
N SER A 91 -7.60 16.18 24.42
CA SER A 91 -6.98 15.95 25.72
C SER A 91 -5.81 14.99 25.52
N LYS A 92 -4.62 15.41 25.95
CA LYS A 92 -3.42 14.59 25.86
C LYS A 92 -3.55 13.45 26.85
N LEU A 93 -3.99 12.28 26.36
CA LEU A 93 -4.12 11.08 27.16
C LEU A 93 -2.74 10.44 27.36
N ASP A 94 -2.46 10.03 28.58
CA ASP A 94 -1.21 9.34 28.90
C ASP A 94 -1.29 7.84 28.54
N TYR A 95 -0.16 7.16 28.69
CA TYR A 95 0.00 5.75 28.37
C TYR A 95 -1.00 4.81 29.07
N THR A 96 -1.69 5.25 30.14
CA THR A 96 -2.71 4.43 30.83
C THR A 96 -3.98 4.25 30.00
N TYR A 97 -4.19 5.11 29.00
CA TYR A 97 -5.33 5.07 28.09
C TYR A 97 -5.02 4.36 26.76
N VAL A 98 -3.86 3.72 26.62
CA VAL A 98 -3.50 2.96 25.41
C VAL A 98 -4.45 1.79 25.22
N SER A 99 -4.93 1.57 24.00
CA SER A 99 -5.80 0.45 23.67
C SER A 99 -5.17 -0.90 24.04
N ASN A 100 -5.98 -1.81 24.58
CA ASN A 100 -5.60 -3.20 24.87
C ASN A 100 -5.15 -3.99 23.61
N ARG A 101 -5.34 -3.43 22.40
CA ARG A 101 -4.84 -3.98 21.14
C ARG A 101 -3.33 -3.78 20.95
N VAL A 102 -2.71 -2.88 21.71
CA VAL A 102 -1.27 -2.69 21.72
C VAL A 102 -0.65 -3.65 22.74
N PRO A 103 0.31 -4.49 22.36
CA PRO A 103 0.95 -5.43 23.28
C PRO A 103 1.68 -4.71 24.41
N GLN A 104 1.40 -5.13 25.66
CA GLN A 104 1.99 -4.53 26.86
C GLN A 104 3.52 -4.46 26.84
N PRO A 105 4.27 -5.48 26.38
CA PRO A 105 5.73 -5.40 26.29
C PRO A 105 6.22 -4.23 25.43
N PHE A 106 5.46 -3.88 24.39
CA PHE A 106 5.76 -2.74 23.53
C PHE A 106 5.45 -1.42 24.23
N VAL A 107 4.28 -1.32 24.87
CA VAL A 107 3.87 -0.13 25.65
C VAL A 107 4.89 0.22 26.72
N GLU A 108 5.35 -0.77 27.50
CA GLU A 108 6.33 -0.58 28.57
C GLU A 108 7.64 0.07 28.10
N ILE A 109 8.07 -0.22 26.88
CA ILE A 109 9.31 0.32 26.34
C ILE A 109 9.08 1.70 25.71
N VAL A 110 8.00 1.88 24.96
CA VAL A 110 7.72 3.14 24.26
C VAL A 110 7.34 4.25 25.25
N LYS A 111 6.57 3.93 26.29
CA LYS A 111 6.11 4.92 27.28
C LYS A 111 7.27 5.63 27.99
N CYS A 112 8.42 4.97 28.14
CA CYS A 112 9.63 5.54 28.73
C CYS A 112 10.18 6.74 27.94
N PHE A 113 9.81 6.89 26.66
CA PHE A 113 10.28 7.97 25.77
C PHE A 113 9.13 8.83 25.24
N PHE A 114 7.97 8.23 25.00
CA PHE A 114 6.77 8.91 24.53
C PHE A 114 5.57 8.47 25.39
N PRO A 115 5.24 9.22 26.46
CA PRO A 115 4.18 8.84 27.40
C PRO A 115 2.76 9.08 26.85
N ASP A 116 2.64 9.61 25.63
CA ASP A 116 1.37 9.94 25.00
C ASP A 116 0.74 8.69 24.36
N ALA A 117 -0.51 8.38 24.74
CA ALA A 117 -1.20 7.18 24.29
C ALA A 117 -1.28 7.08 22.76
N LYS A 118 -1.60 8.20 22.12
CA LYS A 118 -1.78 8.28 20.68
C LYS A 118 -0.47 8.03 19.96
N VAL A 119 0.64 8.57 20.48
CA VAL A 119 1.98 8.32 19.91
C VAL A 119 2.35 6.85 20.02
N ILE A 120 2.08 6.20 21.15
CA ILE A 120 2.33 4.75 21.33
C ILE A 120 1.52 3.95 20.30
N GLU A 121 0.23 4.28 20.14
CA GLU A 121 -0.65 3.63 19.16
C GLU A 121 -0.20 3.87 17.71
N GLU A 122 0.30 5.06 17.36
CA GLU A 122 0.82 5.36 16.03
C GLU A 122 2.04 4.50 15.68
N TYR A 123 2.98 4.31 16.62
CA TYR A 123 4.11 3.40 16.42
C TYR A 123 3.66 1.96 16.23
N TRP A 124 2.72 1.48 17.05
CA TRP A 124 2.19 0.13 16.93
C TRP A 124 1.43 -0.08 15.63
N HIS A 125 0.62 0.90 15.21
CA HIS A 125 -0.12 0.86 13.97
C HIS A 125 0.81 0.69 12.76
N MET A 126 1.95 1.39 12.73
CA MET A 126 2.95 1.21 11.69
C MET A 126 3.54 -0.20 11.69
N ALA A 127 3.78 -0.77 12.86
CA ALA A 127 4.25 -2.16 12.97
C ALA A 127 3.22 -3.15 12.39
N GLN A 128 1.93 -2.94 12.67
CA GLN A 128 0.85 -3.77 12.12
C GLN A 128 0.73 -3.65 10.60
N ILE A 129 0.81 -2.44 10.04
CA ILE A 129 0.77 -2.23 8.58
C ILE A 129 1.92 -2.99 7.90
N ILE A 130 3.13 -2.88 8.46
CA ILE A 130 4.30 -3.55 7.90
C ILE A 130 4.17 -5.06 8.04
N ALA A 131 3.81 -5.57 9.22
CA ALA A 131 3.64 -7.00 9.47
C ALA A 131 2.62 -7.63 8.51
N TYR A 132 1.49 -6.96 8.28
CA TYR A 132 0.48 -7.39 7.31
C TYR A 132 1.05 -7.50 5.88
N GLY A 133 1.91 -6.56 5.47
CA GLY A 133 2.57 -6.59 4.16
C GLY A 133 3.55 -7.74 3.97
N TYR A 134 3.99 -8.39 5.06
CA TYR A 134 4.88 -9.55 5.05
C TYR A 134 4.19 -10.84 5.54
N GLU A 135 2.85 -10.84 5.67
CA GLU A 135 2.07 -11.99 6.16
C GLU A 135 2.50 -12.49 7.55
N LEU A 136 3.04 -11.60 8.40
CA LEU A 136 3.47 -11.91 9.77
C LEU A 136 2.46 -11.47 10.84
N ASP A 137 1.25 -11.06 10.45
CA ASP A 137 0.22 -10.58 11.37
C ASP A 137 -0.27 -11.68 12.34
N HIS A 138 -0.10 -12.95 11.97
CA HIS A 138 -0.40 -14.10 12.82
C HIS A 138 0.69 -14.37 13.88
N GLU A 139 1.88 -13.78 13.74
CA GLU A 139 3.05 -14.03 14.59
C GLU A 139 3.34 -12.86 15.52
N MET A 140 2.37 -12.58 16.39
CA MET A 140 2.39 -11.40 17.24
C MET A 140 3.65 -11.29 18.10
N ASP A 141 4.18 -12.38 18.65
CA ASP A 141 5.39 -12.35 19.48
C ASP A 141 6.63 -11.92 18.68
N LEU A 142 6.76 -12.42 17.45
CA LEU A 142 7.83 -12.03 16.54
C LEU A 142 7.71 -10.55 16.16
N VAL A 143 6.50 -10.11 15.78
CA VAL A 143 6.19 -8.71 15.44
C VAL A 143 6.54 -7.78 16.59
N VAL A 144 6.12 -8.12 17.82
CA VAL A 144 6.42 -7.35 19.02
C VAL A 144 7.92 -7.28 19.26
N ASN A 145 8.64 -8.39 19.16
CA ASN A 145 10.09 -8.42 19.35
C ASN A 145 10.81 -7.54 18.32
N LEU A 146 10.52 -7.70 17.04
CA LEU A 146 11.12 -6.89 15.97
C LEU A 146 10.78 -5.39 16.11
N ALA A 147 9.55 -5.06 16.49
CA ALA A 147 9.14 -3.69 16.78
C ALA A 147 9.92 -3.11 17.97
N ILE A 148 10.06 -3.85 19.07
CA ILE A 148 10.86 -3.42 20.23
C ILE A 148 12.32 -3.19 19.84
N GLN A 149 12.94 -4.11 19.09
CA GLN A 149 14.32 -3.96 18.64
C GLN A 149 14.50 -2.72 17.75
N SER A 150 13.59 -2.51 16.80
CA SER A 150 13.60 -1.36 15.88
C SER A 150 13.44 -0.05 16.63
N PHE A 151 12.55 -0.02 17.63
CA PHE A 151 12.35 1.14 18.47
C PHE A 151 13.60 1.47 19.31
N LYS A 152 14.26 0.46 19.90
CA LYS A 152 15.53 0.66 20.62
C LYS A 152 16.62 1.26 19.71
N GLN A 153 16.69 0.83 18.45
CA GLN A 153 17.63 1.40 17.48
C GLN A 153 17.28 2.87 17.14
N LEU A 154 16.00 3.19 16.96
CA LEU A 154 15.55 4.58 16.83
C LEU A 154 16.00 5.43 18.03
N ILE A 155 15.74 4.97 19.26
CA ILE A 155 16.12 5.69 20.48
C ILE A 155 17.63 5.89 20.56
N ARG A 156 18.41 4.85 20.25
CA ARG A 156 19.88 4.96 20.16
C ARG A 156 20.26 6.10 19.21
N LYS A 157 19.70 6.12 18.00
CA LYS A 157 20.02 7.17 17.02
C LYS A 157 19.56 8.56 17.44
N LEU A 158 18.39 8.68 18.06
CA LEU A 158 17.88 9.93 18.63
C LEU A 158 18.86 10.49 19.67
N LYS A 159 19.34 9.63 20.59
CA LYS A 159 20.30 10.02 21.62
C LYS A 159 21.66 10.44 21.07
N PHE A 160 22.11 9.84 19.96
CA PHE A 160 23.43 10.12 19.37
C PHE A 160 23.44 11.21 18.29
N THR A 161 22.30 11.56 17.68
CA THR A 161 22.31 12.40 16.48
C THR A 161 21.30 13.57 16.49
N SER A 162 20.43 13.70 17.50
CA SER A 162 19.51 14.84 17.76
C SER A 162 18.61 15.35 16.60
N SER A 163 18.77 14.84 15.38
CA SER A 163 18.30 15.46 14.12
C SER A 163 17.23 14.63 13.39
N ILE A 164 16.68 13.58 14.02
CA ILE A 164 15.61 12.81 13.39
C ILE A 164 14.32 13.63 13.43
N LYS A 165 14.00 14.29 12.31
CA LYS A 165 12.80 15.13 12.16
C LYS A 165 11.49 14.32 12.19
N LYS A 166 11.54 13.04 11.78
CA LYS A 166 10.37 12.16 11.64
C LYS A 166 10.62 10.80 12.31
N PRO A 167 10.50 10.70 13.64
CA PRO A 167 10.81 9.47 14.39
C PRO A 167 10.01 8.24 13.94
N ILE A 168 8.70 8.38 13.70
CA ILE A 168 7.83 7.28 13.25
C ILE A 168 8.27 6.74 11.89
N ALA A 169 8.57 7.63 10.93
CA ALA A 169 9.04 7.22 9.61
C ALA A 169 10.39 6.48 9.71
N TYR A 170 11.31 6.98 10.55
CA TYR A 170 12.60 6.34 10.77
C TYR A 170 12.44 4.95 11.41
N PHE A 171 11.59 4.83 12.44
CA PHE A 171 11.22 3.54 13.02
C PHE A 171 10.67 2.57 11.99
N SER A 172 9.70 3.01 11.17
CA SER A 172 9.07 2.15 10.16
C SER A 172 10.07 1.65 9.12
N ALA A 173 11.10 2.45 8.78
CA ALA A 173 12.16 2.04 7.87
C ALA A 173 13.05 0.94 8.45
N ILE A 174 13.50 1.09 9.71
CA ILE A 174 14.27 0.05 10.42
C ILE A 174 13.44 -1.23 10.52
N LEU A 175 12.17 -1.08 10.90
CA LEU A 175 11.29 -2.20 11.12
C LEU A 175 11.07 -2.98 9.82
N LYS A 176 10.76 -2.29 8.73
CA LYS A 176 10.60 -2.89 7.40
C LYS A 176 11.84 -3.69 6.98
N GLU A 177 13.04 -3.14 7.20
CA GLU A 177 14.29 -3.84 6.90
C GLU A 177 14.41 -5.16 7.68
N LYS A 178 14.11 -5.15 8.98
CA LYS A 178 14.11 -6.36 9.81
C LYS A 178 13.07 -7.39 9.40
N PHE A 179 11.88 -6.95 9.00
CA PHE A 179 10.86 -7.84 8.45
C PHE A 179 11.31 -8.47 7.13
N CYS A 180 11.95 -7.69 6.25
CA CYS A 180 12.51 -8.20 5.00
C CYS A 180 13.54 -9.30 5.24
N GLN A 181 14.49 -9.07 6.15
CA GLN A 181 15.50 -10.06 6.53
C GLN A 181 14.87 -11.35 7.07
N CYS A 182 13.91 -11.24 7.99
CA CYS A 182 13.21 -12.41 8.53
C CYS A 182 12.43 -13.18 7.45
N TYR A 183 11.81 -12.47 6.49
CA TYR A 183 11.12 -13.08 5.37
C TYR A 183 12.08 -13.82 4.43
N GLU A 184 13.23 -13.21 4.11
CA GLU A 184 14.27 -13.83 3.28
C GLU A 184 14.89 -15.07 3.93
N GLU A 185 15.18 -15.02 5.24
CA GLU A 185 15.66 -16.17 6.01
C GLU A 185 14.68 -17.35 5.92
N ARG A 186 13.38 -17.10 6.08
CA ARG A 186 12.35 -18.14 5.93
C ARG A 186 12.25 -18.70 4.53
N LEU A 187 12.42 -17.86 3.50
CA LEU A 187 12.44 -18.34 2.12
C LEU A 187 13.66 -19.23 1.88
N ASN A 188 14.83 -18.89 2.45
CA ASN A 188 16.01 -19.74 2.39
C ASN A 188 15.78 -21.08 3.09
N GLU A 189 15.25 -21.08 4.32
CA GLU A 189 14.94 -22.31 5.05
C GLU A 189 13.96 -23.22 4.27
N LYS A 190 12.92 -22.64 3.66
CA LYS A 190 11.96 -23.40 2.83
C LYS A 190 12.57 -23.94 1.53
N ARG A 191 13.58 -23.26 0.97
CA ARG A 191 14.38 -23.75 -0.17
C ARG A 191 15.26 -24.92 0.26
N GLU A 192 15.93 -24.80 1.40
CA GLU A 192 16.84 -25.82 1.95
C GLU A 192 16.10 -27.09 2.41
N THR A 193 14.91 -26.94 3.01
CA THR A 193 14.06 -28.08 3.43
C THR A 193 13.28 -28.72 2.28
N GLY A 194 13.40 -28.22 1.06
CA GLY A 194 12.76 -28.81 -0.13
C GLY A 194 11.24 -28.66 -0.20
N VAL A 195 10.64 -27.81 0.65
CA VAL A 195 9.18 -27.59 0.70
C VAL A 195 8.72 -26.71 -0.47
N ILE A 196 9.60 -25.85 -1.00
CA ILE A 196 9.37 -25.17 -2.28
C ILE A 196 9.87 -26.09 -3.39
N GLN A 197 9.00 -26.92 -3.94
CA GLN A 197 9.23 -27.45 -5.28
C GLN A 197 9.10 -26.27 -6.25
N ILE A 198 10.22 -25.79 -6.78
CA ILE A 198 10.21 -24.93 -7.97
C ILE A 198 9.66 -25.84 -9.08
N LYS A 199 8.35 -25.86 -9.24
CA LYS A 199 7.73 -26.62 -10.30
C LYS A 199 8.12 -25.89 -11.58
N PRO A 200 8.89 -26.51 -12.47
CA PRO A 200 9.28 -25.85 -13.70
C PRO A 200 8.00 -25.46 -14.43
N ILE A 201 7.97 -24.22 -14.93
CA ILE A 201 6.79 -23.70 -15.60
C ILE A 201 6.68 -24.48 -16.91
N CYS A 202 5.84 -25.51 -16.91
CA CYS A 202 5.50 -26.25 -18.11
C CYS A 202 4.49 -25.43 -18.89
N PHE A 203 4.83 -25.04 -20.11
CA PHE A 203 3.86 -24.47 -21.05
C PHE A 203 3.90 -25.21 -22.37
N GLU A 204 2.71 -25.40 -22.95
CA GLU A 204 2.56 -25.96 -24.27
C GLU A 204 2.61 -24.84 -25.30
N PHE A 205 3.59 -24.93 -26.20
CA PHE A 205 3.72 -24.03 -27.34
C PHE A 205 3.80 -24.90 -28.60
N ASN A 206 2.88 -24.68 -29.55
CA ASN A 206 2.76 -25.47 -30.78
C ASN A 206 2.63 -27.01 -30.59
N GLY A 207 1.99 -27.44 -29.49
CA GLY A 207 1.81 -28.88 -29.22
C GLY A 207 3.04 -29.56 -28.62
N GLU A 208 4.12 -28.83 -28.38
CA GLU A 208 5.28 -29.29 -27.64
C GLU A 208 5.25 -28.73 -26.22
N LYS A 209 5.47 -29.61 -25.24
CA LYS A 209 5.55 -29.25 -23.83
C LYS A 209 6.97 -28.81 -23.53
N MET A 210 7.15 -27.52 -23.27
CA MET A 210 8.46 -26.96 -22.90
C MET A 210 8.54 -26.79 -21.38
N GLU A 211 9.69 -27.16 -20.83
CA GLU A 211 10.04 -27.05 -19.42
C GLU A 211 11.09 -25.94 -19.28
N TRP A 212 10.75 -24.84 -18.60
CA TRP A 212 11.69 -23.74 -18.34
C TRP A 212 12.17 -23.77 -16.89
N ASP A 213 13.49 -23.91 -16.73
CA ASP A 213 14.20 -23.83 -15.46
C ASP A 213 15.06 -22.56 -15.43
N TRP A 214 14.67 -21.61 -14.57
CA TRP A 214 15.32 -20.31 -14.43
C TRP A 214 16.75 -20.37 -13.87
N LEU A 215 17.18 -21.52 -13.34
CA LEU A 215 18.50 -21.68 -12.71
C LEU A 215 19.61 -22.14 -13.66
N ASN A 216 19.27 -22.63 -14.85
CA ASN A 216 20.21 -23.19 -15.82
C ASN A 216 20.29 -22.37 -17.13
N SER A 217 19.93 -21.08 -17.09
CA SER A 217 20.00 -20.13 -18.22
C SER A 217 21.24 -19.25 -18.18
#